data_AF-S8FEI9-F1
#
_entry.id   AF-S8FEI9-F1
#
_cell.length_a   1.000
_cell.length_b   1.000
_cell.length_c   1.000
_cell.angle_alpha   90.00
_cell.angle_beta   90.00
_cell.angle_gamma   90.00
#
_symmetry.space_group_name_H-M   'P 1'
#
loop_
_entity.id
_entity.type
_entity.pdbx_description
1 polymer ?
#
loop_
_entity_poly.entity_id
_entity_poly.type
_entity_poly.pdbx_seq_one_letter_code
_entity_poly.pdbx_strand_id
1 'polypeptide(L)'
;MHVVDNLPYYHHTKTEKDRISTTVTYRQEGNYLVNKARTQSAYDEENRLISRETERWNTSAKRWERRFKYVFSYTPDGYAIEFLTWNEHKKRYIPAQKAEYRGIRNHVVSIQNYEWNEKAHSFTASGNPALVYQSATLYAGINSLRL
;
A
#
# COMPACT_ATOMS: atom_id res chain seq x y z
N MET A 1 -23.62 5.64 27.78
CA MET A 1 -22.60 6.53 27.19
C MET A 1 -21.46 5.65 26.70
N HIS A 2 -21.44 5.32 25.41
CA HIS A 2 -20.34 4.56 24.80
C HIS A 2 -19.24 5.55 24.43
N VAL A 3 -18.17 5.59 25.22
CA VAL A 3 -16.94 6.29 24.81
C VAL A 3 -16.28 5.41 23.76
N VAL A 4 -16.31 5.85 22.51
CA VAL A 4 -15.50 5.23 21.46
C VAL A 4 -14.09 5.77 21.67
N ASP A 5 -13.26 5.06 22.42
CA ASP A 5 -11.90 5.46 22.70
C ASP A 5 -11.08 5.51 21.40
N ASN A 6 -10.85 6.72 20.90
CA ASN A 6 -9.98 6.97 19.75
C ASN A 6 -8.51 6.94 20.23
N LEU A 7 -8.03 5.75 20.59
CA LEU A 7 -6.68 5.56 21.14
C LEU A 7 -5.61 5.96 20.10
N PRO A 8 -4.57 6.71 20.51
CA PRO A 8 -3.52 7.15 19.59
C PRO A 8 -2.70 5.98 19.05
N TYR A 9 -2.31 6.11 17.78
CA TYR A 9 -1.32 5.24 17.14
C TYR A 9 0.06 5.90 17.18
N TYR A 10 1.08 5.10 17.43
CA TYR A 10 2.48 5.51 17.43
C TYR A 10 3.23 4.75 16.35
N HIS A 11 4.26 5.37 15.78
CA HIS A 11 5.03 4.79 14.69
C HIS A 11 6.51 4.83 15.02
N HIS A 12 7.18 3.71 14.81
CA HIS A 12 8.64 3.64 14.77
C HIS A 12 9.07 3.29 13.35
N THR A 13 9.96 4.09 12.76
CA THR A 13 10.46 3.89 11.40
C THR A 13 11.94 3.57 11.44
N LYS A 14 12.34 2.59 10.61
CA LYS A 14 13.73 2.29 10.30
C LYS A 14 14.02 2.82 8.90
N THR A 15 15.13 3.54 8.78
CA THR A 15 15.61 4.09 7.51
C THR A 15 16.86 3.34 7.05
N GLU A 16 16.94 3.05 5.75
CA GLU A 16 18.12 2.49 5.08
C GLU A 16 18.37 3.29 3.81
N LYS A 17 19.60 3.80 3.62
CA LYS A 17 19.97 4.69 2.50
C LYS A 17 18.94 5.82 2.32
N ASP A 18 18.64 6.50 3.43
CA ASP A 18 17.67 7.59 3.53
C ASP A 18 16.20 7.25 3.22
N ARG A 19 15.86 5.97 3.01
CA ARG A 19 14.47 5.53 2.77
C ARG A 19 13.90 4.76 3.94
N ILE A 20 12.60 4.91 4.19
CA ILE A 20 11.89 4.06 5.13
C ILE A 20 11.89 2.62 4.62
N SER A 21 12.62 1.73 5.29
CA SER A 21 12.65 0.30 4.99
C SER A 21 11.60 -0.46 5.79
N THR A 22 11.34 -0.04 7.04
CA THR A 22 10.35 -0.67 7.92
C THR A 22 9.62 0.37 8.78
N THR A 23 8.32 0.21 8.94
CA THR A 23 7.50 0.95 9.91
C THR A 23 6.81 -0.05 10.83
N VAL A 24 6.93 0.12 12.14
CA VAL A 24 6.13 -0.60 13.13
C VAL A 24 5.12 0.37 13.72
N THR A 25 3.85 -0.01 13.65
CA THR A 25 2.73 0.73 14.23
C THR A 25 2.32 0.09 15.54
N TYR A 26 2.19 0.91 16.57
CA TYR A 26 1.75 0.55 17.90
C TYR A 26 0.44 1.23 18.23
N ARG A 27 -0.37 0.59 19.07
CA ARG A 27 -1.52 1.20 19.73
C ARG A 27 -1.21 1.30 21.21
N GLN A 28 -1.57 2.42 21.81
CA GLN A 28 -1.48 2.55 23.26
C GLN A 28 -2.61 1.79 23.95
N GLU A 29 -2.25 0.95 24.92
CA GLU A 29 -3.16 0.22 25.80
C GLU A 29 -2.73 0.49 27.24
N GLY A 30 -3.46 1.40 27.91
CA GLY A 30 -3.04 1.96 29.20
C GLY A 30 -1.72 2.72 29.07
N ASN A 31 -0.73 2.32 29.86
CA ASN A 31 0.62 2.90 29.88
C ASN A 31 1.62 2.20 28.94
N TYR A 32 1.15 1.24 28.13
CA TYR A 32 2.02 0.41 27.30
C TYR A 32 1.71 0.58 25.81
N LEU A 33 2.73 0.39 24.98
CA LEU A 33 2.60 0.30 23.54
C LEU A 33 2.53 -1.16 23.10
N VAL A 34 1.47 -1.51 22.38
CA VAL A 34 1.25 -2.86 21.85
C VAL A 34 1.42 -2.84 20.34
N ASN A 35 2.22 -3.78 19.81
CA ASN A 35 2.41 -3.99 18.38
C ASN A 35 1.05 -4.18 17.67
N LYS A 36 0.87 -3.54 16.51
CA LYS A 36 -0.35 -3.66 15.69
C LYS A 36 -0.04 -4.12 14.28
N ALA A 37 0.84 -3.40 13.59
CA ALA A 37 1.20 -3.69 12.22
C ALA A 37 2.70 -3.45 12.01
N ARG A 38 3.27 -4.21 11.09
CA ARG A 38 4.62 -3.99 10.59
C ARG A 38 4.54 -3.90 9.07
N THR A 39 5.12 -2.85 8.53
CA THR A 39 5.15 -2.57 7.10
C THR A 39 6.58 -2.54 6.63
N GLN A 40 6.90 -3.28 5.57
CA GLN A 40 8.21 -3.31 4.96
C GLN A 40 8.12 -2.76 3.55
N SER A 41 9.03 -1.87 3.18
CA SER A 41 9.06 -1.23 1.86
C SER A 41 10.32 -1.64 1.09
N ALA A 42 10.16 -1.90 -0.20
CA ALA A 42 11.24 -2.21 -1.12
C ALA A 42 11.23 -1.21 -2.28
N TYR A 43 12.41 -0.89 -2.79
CA TYR A 43 12.62 0.14 -3.80
C TYR A 43 13.50 -0.39 -4.94
N ASP A 44 13.32 0.16 -6.13
CA ASP A 44 14.20 -0.10 -7.27
C ASP A 44 15.47 0.80 -7.25
N GLU A 45 16.31 0.62 -8.27
CA GLU A 45 17.56 1.36 -8.48
C GLU A 45 17.34 2.85 -8.77
N GLU A 46 16.19 3.21 -9.35
CA GLU A 46 15.75 4.58 -9.58
C GLU A 46 15.08 5.20 -8.35
N ASN A 47 15.22 4.54 -7.21
CA ASN A 47 14.73 5.02 -5.94
C ASN A 47 13.19 5.05 -5.81
N ARG A 48 12.44 4.34 -6.65
CA ARG A 48 10.97 4.27 -6.63
C ARG A 48 10.48 3.09 -5.77
N LEU A 49 9.36 3.26 -5.07
CA LEU A 49 8.74 2.19 -4.28
C LEU A 49 8.21 1.08 -5.21
N ILE A 50 8.70 -0.14 -5.09
CA ILE A 50 8.22 -1.29 -5.89
C ILE A 50 7.36 -2.26 -5.09
N SER A 51 7.47 -2.23 -3.75
CA SER A 51 6.60 -3.03 -2.91
C SER A 51 6.44 -2.49 -1.50
N ARG A 52 5.26 -2.71 -0.93
CA ARG A 52 4.96 -2.45 0.47
C ARG A 52 4.20 -3.64 1.07
N GLU A 53 4.86 -4.44 1.88
CA GLU A 53 4.29 -5.63 2.52
C GLU A 53 3.85 -5.29 3.95
N THR A 54 2.65 -5.72 4.35
CA THR A 54 2.12 -5.46 5.69
C THR A 54 1.77 -6.76 6.39
N GLU A 55 2.26 -6.87 7.62
CA GLU A 55 1.99 -7.93 8.57
C GLU A 55 1.20 -7.37 9.76
N ARG A 56 0.32 -8.19 10.33
CA ARG A 56 -0.39 -7.89 11.58
C ARG A 56 0.32 -8.57 12.74
N TRP A 57 0.26 -7.96 13.92
CA TRP A 57 0.73 -8.63 15.13
C TRP A 57 -0.33 -9.60 15.65
N ASN A 58 0.02 -10.87 15.81
CA ASN A 58 -0.78 -11.84 16.55
C ASN A 58 -0.36 -11.80 18.02
N THR A 59 -1.20 -11.22 18.87
CA THR A 59 -0.94 -11.04 20.30
C THR A 59 -0.86 -12.34 21.08
N SER A 60 -1.63 -13.37 20.68
CA SER A 60 -1.65 -14.69 21.31
C SER A 60 -0.40 -15.50 20.95
N ALA A 61 -0.03 -15.52 19.68
CA ALA A 61 1.13 -16.25 19.19
C ALA A 61 2.46 -15.47 19.29
N LYS A 62 2.41 -14.20 19.75
CA LYS A 62 3.56 -13.28 19.89
C LYS A 62 4.43 -13.21 18.63
N ARG A 63 3.80 -13.13 17.46
CA ARG A 63 4.49 -13.09 16.16
C ARG A 63 3.78 -12.22 15.14
N TRP A 64 4.53 -11.78 14.13
CA TRP A 64 4.00 -11.13 12.95
C TRP A 64 3.40 -12.17 11.99
N GLU A 65 2.25 -11.85 11.41
CA GLU A 65 1.55 -12.67 10.43
C GLU A 65 1.23 -11.86 9.18
N ARG A 66 1.51 -12.41 8.00
CA ARG A 66 1.26 -11.76 6.71
C ARG A 66 -0.21 -11.40 6.55
N ARG A 67 -0.49 -10.20 6.05
CA ARG A 67 -1.87 -9.74 5.77
C ARG A 67 -2.06 -9.40 4.31
N PHE A 68 -1.26 -8.48 3.79
CA PHE A 68 -1.38 -8.00 2.41
C PHE A 68 -0.08 -7.39 1.91
N LYS A 69 -0.02 -7.15 0.61
CA LYS A 69 1.10 -6.54 -0.08
C LYS A 69 0.60 -5.64 -1.19
N TYR A 70 1.22 -4.47 -1.32
CA TYR A 70 1.12 -3.65 -2.52
C TYR A 70 2.35 -3.90 -3.40
N VAL A 71 2.12 -4.00 -4.70
CA VAL A 71 3.18 -4.09 -5.72
C VAL A 71 2.96 -2.93 -6.69
N PHE A 72 4.04 -2.21 -6.98
CA PHE A 72 4.02 -1.04 -7.84
C PHE A 72 4.82 -1.35 -9.10
N SER A 73 4.25 -1.01 -10.25
CA SER A 73 4.93 -1.12 -11.55
C SER A 73 4.83 0.20 -12.28
N TYR A 74 5.89 0.55 -13.02
CA TYR A 74 6.04 1.86 -13.65
C TYR A 74 6.14 1.68 -15.16
N THR A 75 5.46 2.56 -15.90
CA THR A 75 5.54 2.68 -17.36
C THR A 75 5.89 4.12 -17.74
N PRO A 76 6.33 4.40 -18.97
CA PRO A 76 6.63 5.78 -19.39
C PRO A 76 5.43 6.73 -19.27
N ASP A 77 4.21 6.20 -19.38
CA ASP A 77 2.96 6.94 -19.35
C ASP A 77 2.24 6.91 -17.99
N GLY A 78 2.77 6.21 -16.98
CA GLY A 78 2.05 6.02 -15.73
C GLY A 78 2.63 4.98 -14.78
N TYR A 79 1.76 4.46 -13.91
CA TYR A 79 2.10 3.37 -13.00
C TYR A 79 0.86 2.57 -12.63
N ALA A 80 1.06 1.34 -12.17
CA ALA A 80 0.01 0.51 -11.60
C ALA A 80 0.32 0.13 -10.16
N ILE A 81 -0.75 -0.05 -9.37
CA ILE A 81 -0.69 -0.60 -8.03
C ILE A 81 -1.54 -1.86 -8.00
N GLU A 82 -0.93 -2.99 -7.66
CA GLU A 82 -1.63 -4.23 -7.37
C GLU A 82 -1.74 -4.41 -5.86
N PHE A 83 -2.95 -4.74 -5.39
CA PHE A 83 -3.24 -5.13 -4.02
C PHE A 83 -3.40 -6.65 -3.94
N LEU A 84 -2.52 -7.29 -3.19
CA LEU A 84 -2.51 -8.72 -2.98
C LEU A 84 -2.82 -9.06 -1.52
N THR A 85 -3.66 -10.07 -1.29
CA THR A 85 -4.01 -10.56 0.04
C THR A 85 -3.29 -11.87 0.33
N TRP A 86 -2.90 -12.07 1.58
CA TRP A 86 -2.27 -13.33 2.00
C TRP A 86 -3.33 -14.43 2.10
N ASN A 87 -3.15 -15.52 1.37
CA ASN A 87 -3.99 -16.71 1.49
C ASN A 87 -3.31 -17.72 2.42
N GLU A 88 -3.91 -17.93 3.59
CA GLU A 88 -3.35 -18.83 4.61
C GLU A 88 -3.29 -20.29 4.19
N HIS A 89 -4.23 -20.76 3.36
CA HIS A 89 -4.26 -22.15 2.91
C HIS A 89 -3.20 -22.42 1.84
N LYS A 90 -3.07 -21.51 0.86
CA LYS A 90 -2.12 -21.63 -0.25
C LYS A 90 -0.71 -21.11 0.10
N LYS A 91 -0.54 -20.53 1.29
CA LYS A 91 0.72 -19.94 1.80
C LYS A 91 1.39 -19.01 0.78
N ARG A 92 0.59 -18.20 0.11
CA ARG A 92 1.05 -17.23 -0.89
C ARG A 92 0.13 -16.01 -0.96
N TYR A 93 0.67 -14.92 -1.48
CA TYR A 93 -0.13 -13.75 -1.85
C TYR A 93 -0.94 -14.05 -3.12
N ILE A 94 -2.18 -13.59 -3.15
CA ILE A 94 -3.10 -13.71 -4.29
C ILE A 94 -3.57 -12.31 -4.67
N PRO A 95 -3.64 -11.96 -5.97
CA PRO A 95 -4.16 -10.68 -6.39
C PRO A 95 -5.63 -10.51 -5.97
N ALA A 96 -6.01 -9.28 -5.64
CA ALA A 96 -7.39 -8.94 -5.28
C ALA A 96 -7.90 -7.75 -6.10
N GLN A 97 -7.12 -6.68 -6.16
CA GLN A 97 -7.46 -5.45 -6.87
C GLN A 97 -6.24 -4.86 -7.56
N LYS A 98 -6.47 -4.07 -8.60
CA LYS A 98 -5.43 -3.29 -9.27
C LYS A 98 -5.98 -1.93 -9.66
N ALA A 99 -5.13 -0.91 -9.59
CA ALA A 99 -5.42 0.41 -10.13
C ALA A 99 -4.29 0.82 -11.08
N GLU A 100 -4.64 1.28 -12.28
CA GLU A 100 -3.72 1.88 -13.25
C GLU A 100 -3.94 3.39 -13.31
N TYR A 101 -2.84 4.13 -13.20
CA TYR A 101 -2.80 5.59 -13.28
C TYR A 101 -2.03 5.95 -14.54
N ARG A 102 -2.66 6.71 -15.46
CA ARG A 102 -1.98 7.16 -16.67
C ARG A 102 -2.10 8.67 -16.83
N GLY A 103 -0.97 9.30 -17.13
CA GLY A 103 -0.91 10.70 -17.49
C GLY A 103 -1.58 10.92 -18.84
N ILE A 104 -2.49 11.88 -18.90
CA ILE A 104 -3.09 12.40 -20.12
C ILE A 104 -2.63 13.85 -20.30
N ARG A 105 -2.82 14.41 -21.49
CA ARG A 105 -2.54 15.82 -21.79
C ARG A 105 -3.20 16.76 -20.77
N ASN A 106 -2.58 17.90 -20.52
CA ASN A 106 -3.09 19.02 -19.71
C ASN A 106 -3.37 18.67 -18.23
N HIS A 107 -2.45 17.94 -17.59
CA HIS A 107 -2.52 17.59 -16.16
C HIS A 107 -3.73 16.73 -15.74
N VAL A 108 -4.31 16.00 -16.68
CA VAL A 108 -5.37 15.04 -16.38
C VAL A 108 -4.76 13.67 -16.17
N VAL A 109 -5.22 12.93 -15.16
CA VAL A 109 -4.86 11.54 -14.92
C VAL A 109 -6.10 10.67 -15.12
N SER A 110 -5.99 9.59 -15.89
CA SER A 110 -6.98 8.52 -15.86
C SER A 110 -6.64 7.50 -14.78
N ILE A 111 -7.69 7.05 -14.08
CA ILE A 111 -7.60 5.98 -13.08
C ILE A 111 -8.53 4.86 -13.54
N GLN A 112 -7.96 3.73 -13.92
CA GLN A 112 -8.71 2.51 -14.22
C GLN A 112 -8.56 1.53 -13.06
N ASN A 113 -9.68 1.15 -12.45
CA ASN A 113 -9.71 0.11 -11.43
C ASN A 113 -10.03 -1.25 -12.04
N TYR A 114 -9.48 -2.30 -11.45
CA TYR A 114 -9.68 -3.67 -11.83
C TYR A 114 -9.87 -4.55 -10.60
N GLU A 115 -10.67 -5.60 -10.77
CA GLU A 115 -10.85 -6.66 -9.80
C GLU A 115 -10.26 -7.97 -10.31
N TRP A 116 -9.71 -8.76 -9.39
CA TRP A 116 -9.16 -10.06 -9.72
C TRP A 116 -10.28 -11.07 -10.02
N ASN A 117 -10.25 -11.66 -11.21
CA ASN A 117 -11.12 -12.75 -11.59
C ASN A 117 -10.41 -14.08 -11.34
N GLU A 118 -10.79 -14.78 -10.27
CA GLU A 118 -10.16 -16.06 -9.91
C GLU A 118 -10.31 -17.14 -10.98
N LYS A 119 -11.42 -17.14 -11.74
CA LYS A 119 -11.69 -18.16 -12.77
C LYS A 119 -10.85 -17.93 -14.02
N ALA A 120 -10.72 -16.67 -14.44
CA ALA A 120 -9.95 -16.29 -15.62
C ALA A 120 -8.45 -16.10 -15.31
N HIS A 121 -8.05 -16.13 -14.04
CA HIS A 121 -6.70 -15.82 -13.58
C HIS A 121 -6.17 -14.48 -14.13
N SER A 122 -7.04 -13.47 -14.19
CA SER A 122 -6.73 -12.17 -14.76
C SER A 122 -7.51 -11.04 -14.08
N PHE A 123 -7.03 -9.81 -14.26
CA PHE A 123 -7.73 -8.61 -13.81
C PHE A 123 -8.81 -8.20 -14.82
N THR A 124 -10.01 -7.89 -14.34
CA THR A 124 -11.13 -7.38 -15.13
C THR A 124 -11.44 -5.94 -14.71
N ALA A 125 -11.58 -5.04 -15.68
CA ALA A 125 -11.85 -3.62 -15.41
C ALA A 125 -13.21 -3.41 -14.73
N SER A 126 -13.24 -2.64 -13.64
CA SER A 126 -14.45 -2.33 -12.86
C SER A 126 -15.24 -1.16 -13.46
N GLY A 127 -15.51 -1.20 -14.78
CA GLY A 127 -16.20 -0.15 -15.52
C GLY A 127 -15.25 0.86 -16.18
N ASN A 128 -15.78 2.05 -16.51
CA ASN A 128 -15.04 3.10 -17.22
C ASN A 128 -14.01 3.80 -16.31
N PRO A 129 -12.88 4.28 -16.86
CA PRO A 129 -11.87 4.98 -16.09
C PRO A 129 -12.38 6.33 -15.59
N ALA A 130 -12.00 6.69 -14.36
CA ALA A 130 -12.23 8.02 -13.83
C ALA A 130 -11.19 8.99 -14.37
N LEU A 131 -11.59 10.23 -14.69
CA LEU A 131 -10.68 11.30 -15.07
C LEU A 131 -10.55 12.30 -13.92
N VAL A 132 -9.33 12.53 -13.47
CA VAL A 132 -9.03 13.43 -12.36
C VAL A 132 -8.12 14.53 -12.85
N TYR A 133 -8.50 15.79 -12.61
CA TYR A 133 -7.61 16.93 -12.85
C TYR A 133 -6.59 17.01 -11.73
N GLN A 134 -5.32 16.89 -12.07
CA GLN A 134 -4.21 16.95 -11.14
C GLN A 134 -3.63 18.37 -11.16
N SER A 135 -3.90 19.20 -10.14
CA SER A 135 -3.27 20.52 -10.07
C SER A 135 -1.75 20.40 -9.89
N ALA A 136 -0.99 21.37 -10.40
CA ALA A 136 0.48 21.37 -10.38
C ALA A 136 1.09 21.19 -8.97
N THR A 137 0.38 21.58 -7.91
CA THR A 137 0.79 21.39 -6.51
C THR A 137 0.82 19.91 -6.08
N LEU A 138 -0.01 19.05 -6.71
CA LEU A 138 0.00 17.60 -6.47
C LEU A 138 1.11 16.88 -7.27
N TYR A 139 1.62 17.49 -8.33
CA TYR A 139 2.73 16.97 -9.14
C TYR A 139 4.05 16.94 -8.33
N ALA A 140 4.24 17.91 -7.43
CA ALA A 140 5.34 17.90 -6.47
C ALA A 140 5.13 16.83 -5.38
N GLY A 141 3.89 16.61 -4.92
CA GLY A 141 3.54 15.66 -3.85
C GLY A 141 3.76 14.18 -4.19
N ILE A 142 3.51 13.77 -5.44
CA ILE A 142 3.75 12.40 -5.91
C ILE A 142 5.23 12.21 -6.28
N ASN A 143 5.90 13.23 -6.82
CA ASN A 143 7.35 13.19 -7.02
C ASN A 143 8.15 13.31 -5.70
N SER A 144 7.55 13.85 -4.63
CA SER A 144 8.14 13.89 -3.28
C SER A 144 8.00 12.59 -2.49
N LEU A 145 7.39 11.54 -3.05
CA LEU A 145 7.58 10.16 -2.58
C LEU A 145 8.98 9.61 -2.93
N ARG A 146 9.87 10.46 -3.46
CA ARG A 146 11.34 10.27 -3.54
C ARG A 146 12.10 10.85 -2.33
N LEU A 147 11.50 10.85 -1.15
CA LEU A 147 12.22 11.08 0.11
C LEU A 147 12.40 9.74 0.82
#